data_AF-A0A7X2CBB7-F1
#
_entry.id   AF-A0A7X2CBB7-F1
#
_cell.length_a   1.000
_cell.length_b   1.000
_cell.length_c   1.000
_cell.angle_alpha   90.00
_cell.angle_beta   90.00
_cell.angle_gamma   90.00
#
_symmetry.space_group_name_H-M   'P 1'
#
loop_
_entity.id
_entity.type
_entity.pdbx_description
1 polymer ?
#
loop_
_entity_poly.entity_id
_entity_poly.type
_entity_poly.pdbx_seq_one_letter_code
_entity_poly.pdbx_strand_id
1 'polypeptide(L)'
;YVHHDLSGQPYANPAELALRISEAARSTGIGLTLLPVLYSHSGFGGQAPNDGQRRFINSTEQYLTLQQQLKPLLAQQPAQQLGLCFHSLRAVTPEQLH
;
A
#
# COMPACT_ATOMS: atom_id res chain seq x y z
N TYR A 1 3.87 -0.70 4.01
CA TYR A 1 3.18 0.59 4.02
C TYR A 1 3.94 1.71 3.30
N VAL A 2 5.17 1.50 2.78
CA VAL A 2 5.87 2.56 2.04
C VAL A 2 5.42 2.53 0.58
N HIS A 3 4.91 3.66 0.09
CA HIS A 3 4.33 3.78 -1.25
C HIS A 3 5.01 4.88 -2.07
N HIS A 4 5.45 5.95 -1.42
CA HIS A 4 5.96 7.15 -2.08
C HIS A 4 7.49 7.30 -2.01
N ASP A 5 8.00 8.25 -2.77
CA ASP A 5 9.41 8.59 -2.82
C ASP A 5 9.92 9.20 -1.49
N LEU A 6 11.19 9.60 -1.45
CA LEU A 6 11.80 10.16 -0.23
C LEU A 6 11.17 11.50 0.21
N SER A 7 10.58 12.24 -0.73
CA SER A 7 9.86 13.49 -0.49
C SER A 7 8.39 13.27 -0.11
N GLY A 8 7.87 12.04 -0.22
CA GLY A 8 6.46 11.72 0.01
C GLY A 8 5.58 11.90 -1.21
N GLN A 9 6.18 12.13 -2.39
CA GLN A 9 5.44 12.23 -3.65
C GLN A 9 5.26 10.86 -4.31
N PRO A 10 4.12 10.64 -5.00
CA PRO A 10 3.93 9.42 -5.77
C PRO A 10 5.05 9.22 -6.79
N TYR A 11 5.52 7.99 -6.94
CA TYR A 11 6.33 7.64 -8.10
C TYR A 11 5.50 7.75 -9.38
N ALA A 12 6.17 7.86 -10.54
CA ALA A 12 5.50 7.84 -11.85
C ALA A 12 4.58 6.61 -12.02
N ASN A 13 4.99 5.48 -11.45
CA ASN A 13 4.11 4.33 -11.23
C ASN A 13 3.77 4.23 -9.73
N PRO A 14 2.52 4.48 -9.31
CA PRO A 14 2.11 4.35 -7.91
C PRO A 14 2.36 2.96 -7.30
N ALA A 15 2.42 1.92 -8.14
CA ALA A 15 2.71 0.54 -7.72
C ALA A 15 4.20 0.22 -7.64
N GLU A 16 5.10 1.17 -7.89
CA GLU A 16 6.55 0.96 -8.02
C GLU A 16 7.12 0.06 -6.91
N LEU A 17 6.96 0.47 -5.65
CA LEU A 17 7.54 -0.28 -4.52
C LEU A 17 6.86 -1.63 -4.30
N ALA A 18 5.55 -1.73 -4.53
CA ALA A 18 4.82 -2.99 -4.43
C ALA A 18 5.33 -4.02 -5.45
N LEU A 19 5.61 -3.58 -6.68
CA LEU A 19 6.19 -4.43 -7.72
C LEU A 19 7.64 -4.82 -7.43
N ARG A 20 8.43 -3.96 -6.77
CA ARG A 20 9.77 -4.37 -6.29
C ARG A 20 9.70 -5.50 -5.27
N ILE A 21 8.73 -5.48 -4.36
CA ILE A 21 8.52 -6.59 -3.40
C ILE A 21 8.08 -7.87 -4.12
N SER A 22 7.15 -7.76 -5.08
CA SER A 22 6.72 -8.89 -5.92
C SER A 22 7.90 -9.51 -6.67
N GLU A 23 8.73 -8.69 -7.31
CA GLU A 23 9.90 -9.16 -8.06
C GLU A 23 10.96 -9.77 -7.15
N ALA A 24 11.20 -9.19 -5.97
CA ALA A 24 12.12 -9.77 -4.99
C ALA A 24 11.65 -11.17 -4.58
N ALA A 25 10.36 -11.34 -4.26
CA ALA A 25 9.82 -12.65 -3.89
C ALA A 25 9.94 -13.68 -5.03
N ARG A 26 9.67 -13.26 -6.27
CA ARG A 26 9.86 -14.08 -7.47
C ARG A 26 11.32 -14.50 -7.62
N SER A 27 12.26 -13.57 -7.45
CA SER A 27 13.70 -13.82 -7.61
C SER A 27 14.26 -14.81 -6.58
N THR A 28 13.71 -14.81 -5.35
CA THR A 28 14.13 -15.74 -4.30
C THR A 28 13.35 -17.05 -4.31
N GLY A 29 12.23 -17.12 -5.04
CA GLY A 29 11.32 -18.27 -5.07
C GLY A 29 10.47 -18.41 -3.80
N ILE A 30 10.35 -17.37 -2.96
CA ILE A 30 9.48 -17.40 -1.77
C ILE A 30 8.04 -17.08 -2.18
N GLY A 31 7.06 -17.78 -1.59
CA GLY A 31 5.66 -17.42 -1.73
C GLY A 31 5.38 -16.04 -1.10
N LEU A 32 4.52 -15.25 -1.73
CA LEU A 32 4.21 -13.89 -1.29
C LEU A 32 2.71 -13.67 -1.18
N THR A 33 2.22 -13.25 -0.02
CA THR A 33 0.95 -12.54 0.08
C THR A 33 1.26 -11.06 0.26
N LEU A 34 1.09 -10.27 -0.80
CA LEU A 34 1.33 -8.84 -0.74
C LEU A 34 0.12 -8.15 -0.12
N LEU A 35 0.38 -7.32 0.89
CA LEU A 35 -0.61 -6.55 1.62
C LEU A 35 -0.26 -5.06 1.54
N PRO A 36 -0.58 -4.36 0.43
CA PRO A 36 -0.51 -2.91 0.41
C PRO A 36 -1.36 -2.36 1.56
N VAL A 37 -0.84 -1.36 2.27
CA VAL A 37 -1.44 -0.89 3.52
C VAL A 37 -2.10 0.46 3.29
N LEU A 38 -3.38 0.61 3.65
CA LEU A 38 -4.02 1.90 3.81
C LEU A 38 -3.54 2.55 5.12
N TYR A 39 -2.98 3.76 4.97
CA TYR A 39 -2.52 4.62 6.05
C TYR A 39 -2.90 6.05 5.64
N SER A 40 -3.70 6.73 6.44
CA SER A 40 -4.24 8.05 6.09
C SER A 40 -4.07 9.10 7.20
N HIS A 41 -3.87 8.66 8.45
CA HIS A 41 -3.95 9.52 9.64
C HIS A 41 -2.86 9.23 10.67
N SER A 42 -2.52 10.22 11.50
CA SER A 42 -1.53 10.06 12.57
C SER A 42 -2.09 9.49 13.88
N GLY A 43 -3.41 9.52 14.04
CA GLY A 43 -4.11 9.18 15.28
C GLY A 43 -5.63 9.11 15.11
N PHE A 44 -6.31 8.67 16.17
CA PHE A 44 -7.77 8.56 16.21
C PHE A 44 -8.47 9.87 15.83
N GLY A 45 -9.66 9.76 15.23
CA GLY A 45 -10.46 10.92 14.84
C GLY A 45 -9.97 11.62 13.56
N GLY A 46 -9.16 10.94 12.73
CA GLY A 46 -8.75 11.46 11.44
C GLY A 46 -7.67 12.54 11.51
N GLN A 47 -6.79 12.47 12.52
CA GLN A 47 -5.71 13.46 12.69
C GLN A 47 -4.82 13.53 11.44
N ALA A 48 -4.42 14.75 11.08
CA ALA A 48 -3.55 14.98 9.94
C ALA A 48 -2.21 14.25 10.11
N PRO A 49 -1.70 13.57 9.06
CA PRO A 49 -0.38 12.96 9.08
C PRO A 49 0.74 13.94 9.45
N ASN A 50 1.80 13.41 10.07
CA ASN A 50 3.06 14.14 10.24
C ASN A 50 4.06 13.84 9.11
N ASP A 51 5.11 14.66 9.02
CA ASP A 51 6.14 14.53 7.98
C ASP A 51 6.82 13.16 7.96
N GLY A 52 6.94 12.48 9.09
CA GLY A 52 7.51 11.14 9.18
C GLY A 52 6.65 10.07 8.48
N GLN A 53 5.36 10.33 8.32
CA GLN A 53 4.39 9.42 7.71
C GLN A 53 4.18 9.68 6.22
N ARG A 54 4.73 10.77 5.66
CA ARG A 54 4.48 11.23 4.28
C ARG A 54 4.64 10.14 3.22
N ARG A 55 5.53 9.16 3.44
CA ARG A 55 5.78 8.09 2.46
C ARG A 55 4.73 6.99 2.46
N PHE A 56 3.84 7.01 3.44
CA PHE A 56 2.86 5.96 3.71
C PHE A 56 1.45 6.39 3.32
N ILE A 57 1.21 7.70 3.20
CA ILE A 57 -0.13 8.28 3.11
C ILE A 57 -0.77 7.99 1.76
N ASN A 58 -1.92 7.32 1.76
CA ASN A 58 -2.79 7.25 0.60
C ASN A 58 -4.20 7.68 1.01
N SER A 59 -4.90 8.39 0.11
CA SER A 59 -6.36 8.45 0.19
C SER A 59 -6.95 7.07 -0.09
N THR A 60 -8.22 6.86 0.29
CA THR A 60 -8.94 5.62 -0.04
C THR A 60 -8.97 5.37 -1.55
N GLU A 61 -9.18 6.42 -2.35
CA GLU A 61 -9.17 6.33 -3.81
C GLU A 61 -7.82 5.87 -4.34
N GLN A 62 -6.72 6.51 -3.92
CA GLN A 62 -5.36 6.12 -4.32
C GLN A 62 -5.05 4.67 -3.95
N TYR A 63 -5.46 4.24 -2.76
CA TYR A 63 -5.29 2.87 -2.30
C TYR A 63 -6.09 1.86 -3.13
N LEU A 64 -7.36 2.17 -3.48
CA LEU A 64 -8.17 1.31 -4.32
C LEU A 64 -7.64 1.23 -5.75
N THR A 65 -7.17 2.34 -6.33
CA THR A 65 -6.48 2.35 -7.63
C THR A 65 -5.23 1.48 -7.59
N LEU A 66 -4.42 1.58 -6.54
CA LEU A 66 -3.25 0.72 -6.34
C LEU A 66 -3.64 -0.77 -6.29
N GLN A 67 -4.69 -1.11 -5.55
CA GLN A 67 -5.19 -2.49 -5.46
C GLN A 67 -5.68 -3.01 -6.82
N GLN A 68 -6.42 -2.19 -7.57
CA GLN A 68 -6.90 -2.52 -8.91
C GLN A 68 -5.74 -2.75 -9.89
N GLN A 69 -4.69 -1.93 -9.82
CA GLN A 69 -3.50 -2.08 -10.65
C GLN A 69 -2.70 -3.33 -10.31
N LEU A 70 -2.53 -3.65 -9.01
CA LEU A 70 -1.73 -4.78 -8.56
C LEU A 70 -2.40 -6.13 -8.82
N LYS A 71 -3.73 -6.21 -8.72
CA LYS A 71 -4.48 -7.47 -8.84
C LYS A 71 -4.14 -8.29 -10.10
N PRO A 72 -4.23 -7.76 -11.32
CA PRO A 72 -3.89 -8.53 -12.52
C PRO A 72 -2.39 -8.85 -12.62
N LEU A 73 -1.52 -7.98 -12.10
CA LEU A 73 -0.06 -8.17 -12.16
C LEU A 73 0.40 -9.32 -11.25
N LEU A 74 -0.12 -9.38 -10.02
CA LEU A 74 0.21 -10.44 -9.07
C LEU A 74 -0.43 -11.77 -9.44
N ALA A 75 -1.60 -11.77 -10.08
CA ALA A 75 -2.24 -13.00 -10.57
C ALA A 75 -1.42 -13.72 -11.65
N GLN A 76 -0.52 -13.02 -12.34
CA GLN A 76 0.40 -13.60 -13.32
C GLN A 76 1.68 -14.18 -12.67
N GLN A 77 1.92 -13.91 -11.39
CA GLN A 77 3.10 -14.37 -10.69
C GLN A 77 2.84 -15.72 -10.00
N PRO A 78 3.76 -16.69 -10.10
CA PRO A 78 3.62 -17.97 -9.42
C PRO A 78 3.67 -17.75 -7.90
N ALA A 79 2.74 -18.41 -7.18
CA ALA A 79 2.67 -18.38 -5.72
C ALA A 79 2.61 -16.98 -5.08
N GLN A 80 2.01 -16.01 -5.77
CA GLN A 80 1.73 -14.68 -5.21
C GLN A 80 0.23 -14.45 -5.05
N GLN A 81 -0.14 -13.72 -4.00
CA GLN A 81 -1.51 -13.35 -3.65
C GLN A 81 -1.56 -11.87 -3.25
N LEU A 82 -2.75 -11.27 -3.34
CA LEU A 82 -3.00 -9.89 -2.95
C LEU A 82 -4.11 -9.85 -1.90
N GLY A 83 -3.92 -9.08 -0.83
CA GLY A 83 -4.95 -8.86 0.19
C GLY A 83 -5.13 -7.39 0.55
N LEU A 84 -6.17 -7.11 1.33
CA LEU A 84 -6.43 -5.81 1.92
C LEU A 84 -5.68 -5.67 3.24
N CYS A 85 -5.15 -4.49 3.54
CA CYS A 85 -4.58 -4.20 4.84
C CYS A 85 -4.84 -2.75 5.26
N PHE A 86 -5.30 -2.59 6.49
CA PHE A 86 -5.43 -1.31 7.18
C PHE A 86 -4.38 -1.27 8.27
N HIS A 87 -3.60 -0.18 8.37
CA HIS A 87 -2.49 -0.17 9.33
C HIS A 87 -2.98 -0.34 10.77
N SER A 88 -3.96 0.46 11.20
CA SER A 88 -4.57 0.38 12.54
C SER A 88 -5.77 1.32 12.63
N LEU A 89 -6.60 1.17 13.66
CA LEU A 89 -7.71 2.12 13.96
C LEU A 89 -7.24 3.56 14.23
N ARG A 90 -5.94 3.79 14.47
CA ARG A 90 -5.36 5.13 14.60
C ARG A 90 -5.02 5.75 13.24
N ALA A 91 -4.86 4.95 12.20
CA ALA A 91 -4.35 5.38 10.91
C ALA A 91 -5.44 5.41 9.82
N VAL A 92 -6.64 4.91 10.11
CA VAL A 92 -7.82 4.94 9.23
C VAL A 92 -9.06 5.34 10.02
N THR A 93 -10.04 5.95 9.36
CA THR A 93 -11.35 6.24 9.96
C THR A 93 -12.35 5.08 9.73
N PRO A 94 -13.46 5.00 10.48
CA PRO A 94 -14.50 4.01 10.23
C PRO A 94 -15.05 4.05 8.80
N GLU A 95 -15.20 5.23 8.22
CA GLU A 95 -15.70 5.41 6.85
C GLU A 95 -14.75 4.82 5.80
N GLN A 96 -13.45 4.75 6.11
CA GLN A 96 -12.44 4.14 5.23
C GLN A 96 -12.40 2.60 5.32
N LEU A 97 -13.12 2.00 6.28
CA LEU A 97 -13.23 0.54 6.45
C LEU A 97 -14.45 -0.06 5.72
N HIS A 98 -15.39 0.77 5.30
CA HIS A 98 -16.62 0.38 4.60
C HIS A 98 -16.45 0.48 3.09
#